data_AF-A0A8S3JU25-F1
#
_entry.id   AF-A0A8S3JU25-F1
#
_cell.length_a   1.000
_cell.length_b   1.000
_cell.length_c   1.000
_cell.angle_alpha   90.00
_cell.angle_beta   90.00
_cell.angle_gamma   90.00
#
_symmetry.space_group_name_H-M   'P 1'
#
loop_
_entity.id
_entity.type
_entity.pdbx_description
1 polymer ?
#
loop_
_entity_poly.entity_id
_entity_poly.type
_entity_poly.pdbx_seq_one_letter_code
_entity_poly.pdbx_strand_id
1 'polypeptide(L)'
;MSLEKAKEFLVTVLKLDYLQGNINCRQMSAQPMLLDQPLSDFWSSYAFQMLMALGDRIKHRLTADTLKKIKYLSNLSYGEQYPNHRCYLKLTAVYYRARFNRFFDINEDFDNIQPLPSSVVLDKWVYVPRIFLTPYGIYPLPVKPMRGNRILREEERFGP
;
A
#
# COMPACT_ATOMS: atom_id res chain seq x y z
N MET A 1 -23.12 7.11 5.91
CA MET A 1 -22.64 5.72 5.86
C MET A 1 -22.68 5.18 7.29
N SER A 2 -23.30 4.03 7.55
CA SER A 2 -23.44 3.49 8.91
C SER A 2 -22.11 2.91 9.42
N LEU A 3 -21.92 2.87 10.75
CA LEU A 3 -20.73 2.30 11.40
C LEU A 3 -20.51 0.83 11.01
N GLU A 4 -21.61 0.10 10.75
CA GLU A 4 -21.59 -1.29 10.27
C GLU A 4 -21.05 -1.39 8.84
N LYS A 5 -21.49 -0.52 7.92
CA LYS A 5 -20.94 -0.46 6.56
C LYS A 5 -19.45 -0.08 6.55
N ALA A 6 -19.00 0.75 7.48
CA ALA A 6 -17.58 1.09 7.63
C ALA A 6 -16.75 -0.10 8.17
N LYS A 7 -17.34 -0.91 9.05
CA LYS A 7 -16.71 -2.14 9.58
C LYS A 7 -16.67 -3.26 8.53
N GLU A 8 -17.76 -3.47 7.79
CA GLU A 8 -17.79 -4.36 6.63
C GLU A 8 -16.78 -3.90 5.58
N PHE A 9 -16.75 -2.61 5.24
CA PHE A 9 -15.72 -2.06 4.34
C PHE A 9 -14.30 -2.33 4.82
N LEU A 10 -14.03 -2.24 6.13
CA LEU A 10 -12.73 -2.62 6.69
C LEU A 10 -12.46 -4.11 6.54
N VAL A 11 -13.43 -4.99 6.81
CA VAL A 11 -13.25 -6.45 6.67
C VAL A 11 -13.08 -6.87 5.20
N THR A 12 -13.80 -6.25 4.26
CA THR A 12 -13.72 -6.53 2.82
C THR A 12 -12.47 -5.93 2.17
N VAL A 13 -11.98 -4.79 2.66
CA VAL A 13 -10.70 -4.21 2.24
C VAL A 13 -9.51 -4.99 2.83
N LEU A 14 -9.66 -5.62 4.01
CA LEU A 14 -8.56 -6.32 4.70
C LEU A 14 -8.36 -7.78 4.25
N LYS A 15 -9.25 -8.35 3.45
CA LYS A 15 -9.08 -9.69 2.90
C LYS A 15 -8.60 -9.63 1.45
N LEU A 16 -7.29 -9.75 1.29
CA LEU A 16 -6.72 -10.29 0.05
C LEU A 16 -6.96 -11.80 0.09
N ASP A 17 -7.84 -12.31 -0.79
CA ASP A 17 -8.22 -13.72 -0.82
C ASP A 17 -7.00 -14.61 -1.01
N TYR A 18 -6.60 -15.25 0.08
CA TYR A 18 -5.49 -16.18 0.19
C TYR A 18 -5.97 -17.60 -0.14
N LEU A 19 -6.31 -17.86 -1.41
CA LEU A 19 -6.59 -19.23 -1.86
C LEU A 19 -5.41 -19.91 -2.57
N GLN A 20 -4.26 -19.24 -2.68
CA GLN A 20 -3.06 -19.83 -3.28
C GLN A 20 -1.84 -19.59 -2.40
N GLY A 21 -1.25 -20.68 -1.91
CA GLY A 21 0.05 -20.66 -1.27
C GLY A 21 1.10 -20.10 -2.22
N ASN A 22 1.95 -19.21 -1.70
CA ASN A 22 3.08 -18.56 -2.35
C ASN A 22 2.71 -17.74 -3.62
N ILE A 23 2.32 -16.47 -3.42
CA ILE A 23 2.07 -15.50 -4.48
C ILE A 23 3.28 -14.55 -4.59
N ASN A 24 4.14 -14.74 -5.58
CA ASN A 24 5.34 -13.91 -5.80
C ASN A 24 5.01 -12.46 -6.18
N CYS A 25 6.03 -11.59 -6.16
CA CYS A 25 5.86 -10.16 -6.49
C CYS A 25 5.22 -9.93 -7.87
N ARG A 26 5.54 -10.76 -8.87
CA ARG A 26 4.96 -10.66 -10.23
C ARG A 26 3.48 -11.03 -10.21
N GLN A 27 3.11 -12.06 -9.48
CA GLN A 27 1.73 -12.51 -9.31
C GLN A 27 0.91 -11.47 -8.55
N MET A 28 1.46 -10.85 -7.50
CA MET A 28 0.83 -9.73 -6.79
C MET A 28 0.58 -8.53 -7.72
N SER A 29 1.58 -8.13 -8.52
CA SER A 29 1.43 -7.06 -9.52
C SER A 29 0.40 -7.38 -10.61
N ALA A 30 0.20 -8.67 -10.92
CA ALA A 30 -0.73 -9.12 -11.94
C ALA A 30 -2.14 -9.42 -11.41
N GLN A 31 -2.36 -9.37 -10.09
CA GLN A 31 -3.67 -9.67 -9.51
C GLN A 31 -4.65 -8.52 -9.75
N PRO A 32 -5.72 -8.74 -10.55
CA PRO A 32 -6.82 -7.81 -10.60
C PRO A 32 -7.56 -7.88 -9.26
N MET A 33 -7.64 -6.76 -8.56
CA MET A 33 -8.51 -6.66 -7.39
C MET A 33 -9.97 -6.62 -7.86
N LEU A 34 -10.87 -7.32 -7.17
CA LEU A 34 -12.31 -7.32 -7.47
C LEU A 34 -12.83 -5.87 -7.61
N LEU A 35 -13.71 -5.66 -8.58
CA LEU A 35 -14.26 -4.35 -9.00
C LEU A 35 -14.88 -3.49 -7.89
N ASP A 36 -15.18 -4.09 -6.72
CA ASP A 36 -15.71 -3.39 -5.54
C ASP A 36 -14.62 -2.75 -4.65
N GLN A 37 -13.34 -2.96 -4.95
CA GLN A 37 -12.25 -2.28 -4.26
C GLN A 37 -11.93 -0.92 -4.90
N PRO A 38 -11.55 0.10 -4.10
CA PRO A 38 -11.32 1.45 -4.62
C PRO A 38 -10.12 1.57 -5.57
N LEU A 39 -9.21 0.58 -5.60
CA LEU A 39 -7.92 0.61 -6.29
C LEU A 39 -7.75 -0.60 -7.22
N SER A 40 -6.97 -0.43 -8.29
CA SER A 40 -6.91 -1.37 -9.41
C SER A 40 -5.96 -2.55 -9.21
N ASP A 41 -5.02 -2.45 -8.27
CA ASP A 41 -3.92 -3.41 -8.13
C ASP A 41 -3.54 -3.64 -6.65
N PHE A 42 -2.81 -4.73 -6.42
CA PHE A 42 -2.37 -5.15 -5.10
C PHE A 42 -1.52 -4.09 -4.37
N TRP A 43 -0.55 -3.45 -5.05
CA TRP A 43 0.44 -2.59 -4.40
C TRP A 43 -0.16 -1.25 -3.97
N SER A 44 -1.06 -0.71 -4.78
CA SER A 44 -1.91 0.42 -4.43
C SER A 44 -2.76 0.10 -3.21
N SER A 45 -3.44 -1.06 -3.21
CA SER A 45 -4.25 -1.52 -2.07
C SER A 45 -3.41 -1.72 -0.81
N TYR A 46 -2.23 -2.33 -0.93
CA TYR A 46 -1.29 -2.53 0.17
C TYR A 46 -0.89 -1.20 0.83
N ALA A 47 -0.44 -0.22 0.04
CA ALA A 47 0.01 1.07 0.59
C ALA A 47 -1.16 1.90 1.12
N PHE A 48 -2.33 1.81 0.48
CA PHE A 48 -3.55 2.47 0.94
C PHE A 48 -4.03 1.89 2.28
N GLN A 49 -3.98 0.57 2.46
CA GLN A 49 -4.29 -0.06 3.75
C GLN A 49 -3.32 0.38 4.86
N MET A 50 -2.01 0.49 4.57
CA MET A 50 -1.06 1.05 5.55
C MET A 50 -1.46 2.46 5.99
N LEU A 51 -1.83 3.28 5.03
CA LEU A 51 -2.29 4.65 5.27
C LEU A 51 -3.58 4.68 6.09
N MET A 52 -4.55 3.84 5.76
CA MET A 52 -5.80 3.71 6.51
C MET A 52 -5.59 3.16 7.92
N ALA A 53 -4.54 2.36 8.16
CA ALA A 53 -4.20 1.86 9.50
C ALA A 53 -3.81 2.97 10.49
N LEU A 54 -3.55 4.20 10.02
CA LEU A 54 -3.35 5.38 10.89
C LEU A 54 -4.65 5.90 11.52
N GLY A 55 -5.80 5.27 11.24
CA GLY A 55 -7.07 5.55 11.90
C GLY A 55 -7.62 6.94 11.59
N ASP A 56 -8.18 7.60 12.59
CA ASP A 56 -8.94 8.85 12.46
C ASP A 56 -8.16 10.00 11.82
N ARG A 57 -6.82 9.94 11.91
CA ARG A 57 -5.92 10.90 11.28
C ARG A 57 -6.05 10.94 9.76
N ILE A 58 -6.45 9.82 9.15
CA ILE A 58 -6.64 9.70 7.70
C ILE A 58 -8.09 9.35 7.37
N LYS A 59 -8.65 8.31 7.99
CA LYS A 59 -9.94 7.74 7.61
C LYS A 59 -11.09 8.74 7.56
N HIS A 60 -11.14 9.65 8.54
CA HIS A 60 -12.23 10.63 8.67
C HIS A 60 -11.99 11.93 7.91
N ARG A 61 -10.76 12.16 7.43
CA ARG A 61 -10.38 13.39 6.73
C ARG A 61 -10.31 13.21 5.23
N LEU A 62 -10.19 11.97 4.75
CA LEU A 62 -10.01 11.68 3.34
C LEU A 62 -11.24 12.13 2.52
N THR A 63 -11.04 13.08 1.62
CA THR A 63 -12.10 13.58 0.74
C THR A 63 -12.26 12.73 -0.52
N ALA A 64 -13.42 12.86 -1.16
CA ALA A 64 -13.69 12.20 -2.43
C ALA A 64 -12.72 12.62 -3.55
N ASP A 65 -12.21 13.86 -3.52
CA ASP A 65 -11.24 14.35 -4.51
C ASP A 65 -9.89 13.65 -4.36
N THR A 66 -9.35 13.60 -3.13
CA THR A 66 -8.13 12.86 -2.83
C THR A 66 -8.25 11.38 -3.18
N LEU A 67 -9.41 10.76 -2.91
CA LEU A 67 -9.69 9.39 -3.33
C LEU A 67 -9.65 9.20 -4.85
N LYS A 68 -10.22 10.14 -5.62
CA LYS A 68 -10.14 10.11 -7.10
C LYS A 68 -8.70 10.19 -7.58
N LYS A 69 -7.87 11.06 -6.97
CA LYS A 69 -6.44 11.17 -7.29
C LYS A 69 -5.69 9.87 -7.02
N ILE A 70 -5.95 9.24 -5.86
CA ILE A 70 -5.35 7.94 -5.52
C ILE A 70 -5.78 6.86 -6.52
N LYS A 71 -7.07 6.80 -6.86
CA LYS A 71 -7.59 5.84 -7.85
C LYS A 71 -6.99 6.05 -9.24
N TYR A 72 -6.88 7.31 -9.67
CA TYR A 72 -6.23 7.65 -10.94
C TYR A 72 -4.76 7.20 -10.95
N LEU A 73 -4.02 7.45 -9.87
CA LEU A 73 -2.62 7.05 -9.75
C LEU A 73 -2.45 5.52 -9.70
N SER A 74 -3.38 4.81 -9.05
CA SER A 74 -3.44 3.34 -9.04
C SER A 74 -3.60 2.81 -10.47
N ASN A 75 -4.57 3.33 -11.23
CA ASN A 75 -4.78 2.93 -12.62
C ASN A 75 -3.54 3.17 -13.50
N LEU A 76 -2.83 4.29 -13.31
CA LEU A 76 -1.60 4.60 -14.04
C LEU A 76 -0.44 3.67 -13.69
N SER A 77 -0.45 3.10 -12.50
CA SER A 77 0.63 2.23 -12.00
C SER A 77 0.33 0.74 -12.23
N TYR A 78 -0.80 0.42 -12.85
CA TYR A 78 -1.25 -0.96 -13.03
C TYR A 78 -0.20 -1.80 -13.77
N GLY A 79 0.11 -2.99 -13.23
CA GLY A 79 1.13 -3.88 -13.78
C GLY A 79 2.58 -3.51 -13.43
N GLU A 80 2.83 -2.36 -12.80
CA GLU A 80 4.16 -2.04 -12.26
C GLU A 80 4.48 -2.93 -11.05
N GLN A 81 5.77 -3.17 -10.80
CA GLN A 81 6.23 -3.86 -9.58
C GLN A 81 6.56 -2.85 -8.49
N TYR A 82 6.38 -3.23 -7.22
CA TYR A 82 6.57 -2.35 -6.05
C TYR A 82 7.84 -1.47 -6.03
N PRO A 83 9.04 -1.90 -6.52
CA PRO A 83 10.19 -1.00 -6.52
C PRO A 83 9.99 0.26 -7.38
N ASN A 84 9.14 0.19 -8.40
CA ASN A 84 8.87 1.26 -9.36
C ASN A 84 7.40 1.72 -9.36
N HIS A 85 6.55 1.07 -8.57
CA HIS A 85 5.11 1.28 -8.60
C HIS A 85 4.74 2.66 -8.05
N ARG A 86 4.31 3.57 -8.94
CA ARG A 86 4.17 5.00 -8.59
C ARG A 86 3.17 5.25 -7.46
N CYS A 87 2.01 4.61 -7.52
CA CYS A 87 0.98 4.74 -6.48
C CYS A 87 1.47 4.26 -5.11
N TYR A 88 2.02 3.05 -5.05
CA TYR A 88 2.66 2.51 -3.85
C TYR A 88 3.72 3.44 -3.27
N LEU A 89 4.65 3.95 -4.08
CA LEU A 89 5.72 4.84 -3.62
C LEU A 89 5.18 6.17 -3.08
N LYS A 90 4.18 6.75 -3.75
CA LYS A 90 3.49 7.97 -3.30
C LYS A 90 2.75 7.74 -1.99
N LEU A 91 1.91 6.71 -1.92
CA LEU A 91 1.12 6.40 -0.73
C LEU A 91 1.99 6.03 0.48
N THR A 92 3.13 5.38 0.24
CA THR A 92 4.10 5.08 1.31
C THR A 92 4.77 6.35 1.82
N ALA A 93 5.13 7.30 0.95
CA ALA A 93 5.64 8.61 1.38
C ALA A 93 4.59 9.38 2.20
N VAL A 94 3.35 9.39 1.73
CA VAL A 94 2.19 9.96 2.44
C VAL A 94 2.00 9.31 3.81
N TYR A 95 2.07 7.97 3.88
CA TYR A 95 1.99 7.23 5.15
C TYR A 95 3.03 7.68 6.17
N TYR A 96 4.31 7.80 5.77
CA TYR A 96 5.35 8.24 6.70
C TYR A 96 5.19 9.70 7.10
N ARG A 97 4.82 10.57 6.16
CA ARG A 97 4.54 11.97 6.45
C ARG A 97 3.42 12.08 7.48
N ALA A 98 2.31 11.38 7.25
CA ALA A 98 1.19 11.30 8.18
C ALA A 98 1.59 10.73 9.53
N ARG A 99 2.36 9.63 9.56
CA ARG A 99 2.79 8.96 10.78
C ARG A 99 3.60 9.89 11.69
N PHE A 100 4.51 10.67 11.13
CA PHE A 100 5.47 11.48 11.90
C PHE A 100 5.12 12.97 12.03
N ASN A 101 4.30 13.53 11.14
CA ASN A 101 3.86 14.93 11.24
C ASN A 101 2.45 15.02 11.82
N ARG A 102 2.31 15.59 13.02
CA ARG A 102 1.01 15.75 13.71
C ARG A 102 0.04 16.69 12.99
N PHE A 103 0.55 17.67 12.25
CA PHE A 103 -0.23 18.69 11.53
C PHE A 103 -0.50 18.33 10.07
N PHE A 104 -0.26 17.08 9.70
CA PHE A 104 -0.49 16.59 8.35
C PHE A 104 -1.99 16.64 7.97
N ASP A 105 -2.29 17.22 6.80
CA ASP A 105 -3.60 17.10 6.15
C ASP A 105 -3.43 16.39 4.80
N ILE A 106 -3.99 15.20 4.71
CA ILE A 106 -3.86 14.40 3.49
C ILE A 106 -4.42 15.10 2.26
N ASN A 107 -5.45 15.92 2.36
CA ASN A 107 -6.07 16.52 1.19
C ASN A 107 -5.25 17.68 0.61
N GLU A 108 -4.55 18.42 1.46
CA GLU A 108 -3.69 19.52 1.05
C GLU A 108 -2.28 19.04 0.70
N ASP A 109 -1.74 18.11 1.48
CA ASP A 109 -0.36 17.66 1.33
C ASP A 109 -0.19 16.60 0.23
N PHE A 110 -1.25 15.89 -0.19
CA PHE A 110 -1.11 14.76 -1.13
C PHE A 110 -0.38 15.15 -2.40
N ASP A 111 -0.70 16.28 -3.03
CA ASP A 111 -0.06 16.69 -4.27
C ASP A 111 1.40 17.13 -4.06
N ASN A 112 1.69 17.71 -2.89
CA ASN A 112 3.00 18.27 -2.54
C ASN A 112 4.03 17.21 -2.11
N ILE A 113 3.59 16.06 -1.62
CA ILE A 113 4.50 15.00 -1.17
C ILE A 113 5.19 14.36 -2.37
N GLN A 114 6.50 14.44 -2.43
CA GLN A 114 7.25 13.66 -3.42
C GLN A 114 7.11 12.16 -3.12
N PRO A 115 6.90 11.31 -4.14
CA PRO A 115 6.93 9.86 -3.95
C PRO A 115 8.24 9.44 -3.30
N LEU A 116 8.23 8.31 -2.58
CA LEU A 116 9.49 7.67 -2.25
C LEU A 116 10.26 7.44 -3.54
N PRO A 117 11.60 7.62 -3.54
CA PRO A 117 12.38 7.27 -4.70
C PRO A 117 12.05 5.83 -5.05
N SER A 118 11.87 5.55 -6.35
CA SER A 118 11.95 4.17 -6.81
C SER A 118 13.21 3.57 -6.22
N SER A 119 13.21 2.28 -5.90
CA SER A 119 14.38 1.66 -5.30
C SER A 119 15.51 1.50 -6.33
N VAL A 120 16.01 2.62 -6.84
CA VAL A 120 17.42 2.81 -7.09
C VAL A 120 18.07 2.55 -5.75
N VAL A 121 18.83 1.46 -5.71
CA VAL A 121 19.70 1.06 -4.62
C VAL A 121 20.28 2.32 -3.95
N LEU A 122 19.82 2.66 -2.73
CA LEU A 122 20.43 3.73 -1.93
C LEU A 122 21.77 3.17 -1.43
N ASP A 123 22.74 3.11 -2.34
CA ASP A 123 24.02 2.38 -2.31
C ASP A 123 23.96 0.88 -1.97
N LYS A 124 23.19 0.46 -0.95
CA LYS A 124 22.91 -0.93 -0.53
C LYS A 124 21.57 -1.10 0.21
N TRP A 125 20.77 -0.04 0.34
CA TRP A 125 19.48 -0.06 1.05
C TRP A 125 18.28 -0.02 0.09
N VAL A 126 17.25 -0.82 0.40
CA VAL A 126 15.99 -0.90 -0.36
C VAL A 126 14.82 -0.75 0.62
N TYR A 127 13.81 0.04 0.23
CA TYR A 127 12.54 0.11 0.96
C TYR A 127 11.70 -1.11 0.60
N VAL A 128 11.78 -2.15 1.43
CA VAL A 128 11.12 -3.44 1.15
C VAL A 128 9.73 -3.44 1.82
N PRO A 129 8.64 -3.70 1.06
CA PRO A 129 7.33 -3.97 1.63
C PRO A 129 7.41 -5.12 2.60
N ARG A 130 6.54 -5.12 3.60
CA ARG A 130 6.48 -6.18 4.60
C ARG A 130 5.05 -6.63 4.77
N ILE A 131 4.83 -7.94 4.78
CA ILE A 131 3.51 -8.52 5.03
C ILE A 131 3.54 -9.39 6.27
N PHE A 132 2.43 -9.40 7.00
CA PHE A 132 2.13 -10.38 8.02
C PHE A 132 1.04 -11.31 7.45
N LEU A 133 1.42 -12.57 7.24
CA LEU A 133 0.53 -13.60 6.73
C LEU A 133 -0.22 -14.25 7.90
N THR A 134 -1.54 -14.38 7.74
CA THR A 134 -2.40 -15.12 8.67
C THR A 134 -3.30 -16.06 7.87
N PRO A 135 -3.91 -17.07 8.52
CA PRO A 135 -4.96 -17.87 7.87
C PRO A 135 -6.15 -17.05 7.35
N TYR A 136 -6.29 -15.81 7.80
CA TYR A 136 -7.40 -14.92 7.47
C TYR A 136 -7.06 -13.88 6.39
N GLY A 137 -5.81 -13.79 5.94
CA GLY A 137 -5.40 -12.86 4.90
C GLY A 137 -3.98 -12.29 5.07
N ILE A 138 -3.65 -11.34 4.19
CA ILE A 138 -2.38 -10.62 4.12
C ILE A 138 -2.55 -9.25 4.79
N TYR A 139 -1.77 -8.99 5.83
CA TYR A 139 -1.78 -7.70 6.53
C TYR A 139 -0.53 -6.90 6.20
N PRO A 140 -0.65 -5.64 5.72
CA PRO A 140 0.50 -4.83 5.43
C PRO A 140 1.16 -4.33 6.72
N LEU A 141 2.47 -4.48 6.80
CA LEU A 141 3.31 -3.92 7.85
C LEU A 141 4.01 -2.65 7.36
N PRO A 142 4.42 -1.74 8.26
CA PRO A 142 5.22 -0.59 7.87
C PRO A 142 6.47 -1.04 7.11
N VAL A 143 6.68 -0.42 5.95
CA VAL A 143 7.89 -0.55 5.14
C VAL A 143 9.12 -0.27 6.03
N LYS A 144 10.26 -0.87 5.71
CA LYS A 144 11.53 -0.56 6.38
C LYS A 144 12.66 -0.54 5.36
N PRO A 145 13.64 0.37 5.51
CA PRO A 145 14.88 0.25 4.76
C PRO A 145 15.57 -1.05 5.20
N MET A 146 15.98 -1.87 4.23
CA MET A 146 16.71 -3.13 4.44
C MET A 146 17.94 -3.21 3.55
N ARG A 147 18.90 -4.07 3.92
CA ARG A 147 20.15 -4.28 3.18
C ARG A 147 20.54 -5.76 3.14
N GLY A 148 21.21 -6.17 2.06
CA GLY A 148 21.82 -7.50 1.90
C GLY A 148 20.80 -8.63 1.94
N ASN A 149 21.15 -9.76 2.56
CA ASN A 149 20.31 -10.97 2.59
C ASN A 149 18.92 -10.77 3.21
N ARG A 150 18.68 -9.67 3.94
CA ARG A 150 17.33 -9.33 4.43
C ARG A 150 16.38 -8.90 3.31
N ILE A 151 16.90 -8.28 2.25
CA ILE A 151 16.12 -7.94 1.06
C ILE A 151 15.67 -9.25 0.41
N LEU A 152 16.63 -10.13 0.11
CA LEU A 152 16.36 -11.44 -0.49
C LEU A 152 15.35 -12.26 0.32
N ARG A 153 15.48 -12.31 1.66
CA ARG A 153 14.52 -13.05 2.51
C ARG A 153 13.11 -12.47 2.51
N GLU A 154 12.96 -11.15 2.44
CA GLU A 154 11.63 -10.55 2.36
C GLU A 154 11.07 -10.70 0.94
N GLU A 155 11.89 -10.58 -0.11
CA GLU A 155 11.51 -10.94 -1.49
C GLU A 155 11.08 -12.41 -1.60
N GLU A 156 11.82 -13.34 -1.00
CA GLU A 156 11.48 -14.77 -0.90
C GLU A 156 10.21 -15.02 -0.08
N ARG A 157 9.88 -14.16 0.89
CA ARG A 157 8.60 -14.21 1.62
C ARG A 157 7.42 -13.82 0.75
N PHE A 158 7.63 -12.98 -0.27
CA PHE A 158 6.66 -12.79 -1.34
C PHE A 158 6.67 -14.03 -2.25
N GLY A 159 7.81 -14.67 -2.48
CA GLY A 159 7.97 -15.89 -3.29
C GLY A 159 8.82 -15.63 -4.54
N PRO A 160 9.42 -16.66 -5.16
CA PRO A 160 10.19 -16.52 -6.40
C PRO A 160 9.31 -16.13 -7.58
#